data_AF-B8Q5D8-F1
#
_entry.id   AF-B8Q5D8-F1
#
_cell.length_a   1.000
_cell.length_b   1.000
_cell.length_c   1.000
_cell.angle_alpha   90.00
_cell.angle_beta   90.00
_cell.angle_gamma   90.00
#
_symmetry.space_group_name_H-M   'P 1'
#
loop_
_entity.id
_entity.type
_entity.pdbx_description
1 polymer ?
#
loop_
_entity_poly.entity_id
_entity_poly.type
_entity_poly.pdbx_seq_one_letter_code
_entity_poly.pdbx_strand_id
1 'polypeptide(L)'
;VINGDANGTVFFEQESSGTPVKVSGEVCGLAKGLHGFHVHEFGDNTNDCMSSGPHFNPHGKEHGAPVEENRHLGDLGNIEATGVCPTKVNITDSKITLFGADSIIGRTVVVHADA
;
A
#
# COMPACT_ATOMS: atom_id res chain seq x y z
N VAL A 1 -2.75 6.49 -6.72
CA VAL A 1 -2.78 7.96 -6.81
C VAL A 1 -2.75 8.45 -5.37
N ILE A 2 -1.80 9.30 -5.01
CA ILE A 2 -1.80 9.98 -3.71
C ILE A 2 -2.47 11.33 -4.00
N ASN A 3 -3.72 11.50 -3.58
CA ASN A 3 -4.45 12.77 -3.70
C ASN A 3 -4.49 13.46 -2.33
N GLY A 4 -4.02 14.71 -2.29
CA GLY A 4 -3.76 15.52 -1.10
C GLY A 4 -2.48 16.34 -1.30
N ASP A 5 -1.98 17.00 -0.25
CA ASP A 5 -0.67 17.65 -0.30
C ASP A 5 0.48 16.64 -0.48
N ALA A 6 0.20 15.35 -0.21
CA ALA A 6 1.13 14.27 -0.43
C ALA A 6 1.17 13.82 -1.90
N ASN A 7 2.37 13.60 -2.42
CA ASN A 7 2.59 13.09 -3.77
C ASN A 7 3.83 12.20 -3.81
N GLY A 8 3.95 11.35 -4.82
CA GLY A 8 5.07 10.42 -4.89
C GLY A 8 4.90 9.38 -5.98
N THR A 9 5.94 8.56 -6.14
CA THR A 9 5.91 7.40 -7.03
C THR A 9 6.37 6.18 -6.25
N VAL A 10 5.62 5.08 -6.39
CA VAL A 10 5.93 3.79 -5.80
C VAL A 10 5.95 2.74 -6.91
N PHE A 11 6.95 1.87 -6.87
CA PHE A 11 7.20 0.78 -7.79
C PHE A 11 6.96 -0.55 -7.08
N PHE A 12 6.40 -1.51 -7.81
CA PHE A 12 6.19 -2.87 -7.35
C PHE A 12 6.90 -3.80 -8.32
N GLU A 13 7.75 -4.66 -7.78
CA GLU A 13 8.54 -5.61 -8.56
C GLU A 13 8.37 -7.02 -7.99
N GLN A 14 8.07 -7.99 -8.85
CA GLN A 14 7.95 -9.39 -8.47
C GLN A 14 8.49 -10.26 -9.62
N GLU A 15 9.54 -11.03 -9.35
CA GLU A 15 10.23 -11.83 -10.37
C GLU A 15 9.35 -12.97 -10.91
N SER A 16 8.58 -13.61 -10.03
CA SER A 16 7.63 -14.66 -10.37
C SER A 16 6.51 -14.76 -9.33
N SER A 17 5.44 -15.50 -9.62
CA SER A 17 4.30 -15.66 -8.71
C SER A 17 4.63 -16.30 -7.36
N GLY A 18 5.80 -16.93 -7.21
CA GLY A 18 6.26 -17.55 -5.96
C GLY A 18 7.26 -16.71 -5.16
N THR A 19 7.66 -15.54 -5.66
CA THR A 19 8.62 -14.65 -4.98
C THR A 19 7.93 -13.49 -4.29
N PRO A 20 8.49 -12.95 -3.19
CA PRO A 20 7.97 -11.74 -2.57
C PRO A 20 7.93 -10.55 -3.52
N VAL A 21 6.99 -9.64 -3.30
CA VAL A 21 6.93 -8.34 -3.99
C VAL A 21 7.84 -7.35 -3.25
N LYS A 22 8.71 -6.68 -4.01
CA LYS A 22 9.47 -5.53 -3.52
C LYS A 22 8.70 -4.26 -3.86
N VAL A 23 8.50 -3.42 -2.86
CA VAL A 23 7.85 -2.11 -2.98
C VAL A 23 8.87 -1.04 -2.66
N SER A 24 9.16 -0.18 -3.63
CA SER A 24 10.16 0.87 -3.49
C SER A 24 9.63 2.21 -3.99
N GLY A 25 10.15 3.32 -3.51
CA GLY A 25 9.74 4.62 -4.01
C GLY A 25 9.91 5.75 -3.02
N GLU A 26 9.30 6.88 -3.34
CA GLU A 26 9.41 8.11 -2.57
C GLU A 26 8.06 8.82 -2.52
N VAL A 27 7.70 9.27 -1.32
CA VAL A 27 6.49 10.06 -1.04
C VAL A 27 6.89 11.34 -0.31
N CYS A 28 6.35 12.48 -0.74
CA CYS A 28 6.52 13.78 -0.13
C CYS A 28 5.19 14.30 0.42
N GLY A 29 5.24 15.33 1.27
CA GLY A 29 4.04 15.94 1.87
C GLY A 29 3.45 15.19 3.08
N LEU A 30 4.18 14.23 3.64
CA LEU A 30 3.80 13.55 4.88
C LEU A 30 4.31 14.31 6.12
N ALA A 31 3.48 14.35 7.16
CA ALA A 31 3.90 14.85 8.47
C ALA A 31 4.98 13.93 9.08
N LYS A 32 5.64 14.36 10.17
CA LYS A 32 6.56 13.46 10.87
C LYS A 32 5.77 12.39 11.61
N GLY A 33 6.06 11.12 11.36
CA GLY A 33 5.41 10.00 12.04
C GLY A 33 5.29 8.74 11.20
N LEU A 34 4.53 7.80 11.72
CA LEU A 34 4.13 6.59 11.01
C LEU A 34 2.85 6.85 10.23
N HIS A 35 2.81 6.39 8.99
CA HIS A 35 1.68 6.52 8.08
C HIS A 35 1.30 5.15 7.54
N GLY A 36 0.02 4.77 7.70
CA GLY A 36 -0.51 3.51 7.17
C GLY A 36 -0.34 3.44 5.65
N PHE A 37 0.14 2.31 5.15
CA PHE A 37 0.41 2.08 3.74
C PHE A 37 -0.37 0.85 3.29
N HIS A 38 -1.40 1.05 2.47
CA HIS A 38 -2.37 0.00 2.14
C HIS A 38 -2.66 -0.08 0.65
N VAL A 39 -2.97 -1.29 0.18
CA VAL A 39 -3.65 -1.52 -1.10
C VAL A 39 -5.15 -1.62 -0.84
N HIS A 40 -5.92 -0.78 -1.51
CA HIS A 40 -7.38 -0.75 -1.44
C HIS A 40 -8.02 -1.57 -2.56
N GLU A 41 -9.29 -1.95 -2.39
CA GLU A 41 -9.96 -2.88 -3.27
C GLU A 41 -10.09 -2.37 -4.72
N PHE A 42 -10.42 -1.10 -4.92
CA PHE A 42 -10.72 -0.56 -6.23
C PHE A 42 -9.64 0.38 -6.75
N GLY A 43 -9.35 0.30 -8.05
CA GLY A 43 -8.58 1.29 -8.81
C GLY A 43 -9.35 2.59 -9.11
N ASP A 44 -10.52 2.77 -8.50
CA ASP A 44 -11.41 3.89 -8.76
C ASP A 44 -10.99 5.11 -7.94
N ASN A 45 -10.59 6.17 -8.65
CA ASN A 45 -10.17 7.45 -8.09
C ASN A 45 -11.13 8.59 -8.51
N THR A 46 -12.35 8.27 -8.94
CA THR A 46 -13.35 9.27 -9.41
C THR A 46 -13.91 10.15 -8.30
N ASN A 47 -13.82 9.71 -7.04
CA ASN A 47 -14.20 10.47 -5.85
C ASN A 47 -13.04 10.46 -4.83
N ASP A 48 -11.85 10.83 -5.31
CA ASP A 48 -10.59 10.79 -4.55
C ASP A 48 -10.33 9.40 -3.95
N CYS A 49 -9.78 9.34 -2.73
CA CYS A 49 -9.50 8.09 -2.02
C CYS A 49 -10.80 7.39 -1.56
N MET A 50 -11.95 8.08 -1.52
CA MET A 50 -13.20 7.49 -1.03
C MET A 50 -13.72 6.39 -1.95
N SER A 51 -13.51 6.53 -3.26
CA SER A 51 -13.91 5.52 -4.25
C SER A 51 -12.99 4.29 -4.28
N SER A 52 -11.84 4.32 -3.60
CA SER A 52 -10.92 3.18 -3.56
C SER A 52 -11.46 1.98 -2.76
N GLY A 53 -12.52 2.18 -1.96
CA GLY A 53 -13.15 1.12 -1.18
C GLY A 53 -12.37 0.77 0.09
N PRO A 54 -12.65 -0.40 0.71
CA PRO A 54 -11.92 -0.87 1.89
C PRO A 54 -10.51 -1.37 1.50
N HIS A 55 -9.73 -1.79 2.51
CA HIS A 55 -8.49 -2.51 2.27
C HIS A 55 -8.76 -3.76 1.43
N PHE A 56 -7.86 -4.09 0.53
CA PHE A 56 -8.01 -5.26 -0.32
C PHE A 56 -7.96 -6.55 0.53
N ASN A 57 -9.08 -7.25 0.63
CA ASN A 57 -9.26 -8.42 1.48
C ASN A 57 -10.06 -9.53 0.79
N PRO A 58 -9.48 -10.22 -0.21
CA PRO A 58 -10.18 -11.26 -0.97
C PRO A 58 -10.49 -12.51 -0.13
N HIS A 59 -9.90 -12.64 1.06
CA HIS A 59 -10.01 -13.82 1.91
C HIS A 59 -10.84 -13.59 3.19
N GLY A 60 -11.43 -12.40 3.37
CA GLY A 60 -12.26 -12.09 4.53
C GLY A 60 -11.52 -12.20 5.87
N LYS A 61 -10.23 -11.87 5.89
CA LYS A 61 -9.40 -11.84 7.10
C LYS A 61 -9.65 -10.56 7.91
N GLU A 62 -9.20 -10.54 9.16
CA GLU A 62 -9.16 -9.31 9.95
C GLU A 62 -7.98 -8.43 9.53
N HIS A 63 -7.97 -7.15 9.91
CA HIS A 63 -6.81 -6.29 9.75
C HIS A 63 -5.64 -6.79 10.62
N GLY A 64 -4.41 -6.68 10.13
CA GLY A 64 -3.23 -7.15 10.87
C GLY A 64 -1.91 -6.59 10.35
N ALA A 65 -0.84 -6.85 11.11
CA ALA A 65 0.50 -6.41 10.73
C ALA A 65 1.05 -7.23 9.55
N PRO A 66 2.01 -6.72 8.75
CA PRO A 66 2.46 -7.37 7.51
C PRO A 66 3.01 -8.79 7.69
N VAL A 67 3.56 -9.09 8.87
CA VAL A 67 4.12 -10.42 9.17
C VAL A 67 3.08 -11.41 9.71
N GLU A 68 1.88 -10.95 10.05
CA GLU A 68 0.85 -11.79 10.65
C GLU A 68 0.16 -12.65 9.60
N GLU A 69 -0.22 -13.86 9.97
CA GLU A 69 -0.92 -14.75 9.05
C GLU A 69 -2.35 -14.25 8.76
N ASN A 70 -3.01 -13.76 9.80
CA ASN A 70 -4.32 -13.12 9.72
C ASN A 70 -4.16 -11.62 9.52
N ARG A 71 -4.26 -11.16 8.27
CA ARG A 71 -4.30 -9.74 7.88
C ARG A 71 -5.09 -9.58 6.59
N HIS A 72 -5.53 -8.38 6.25
CA HIS A 72 -5.97 -8.11 4.89
C HIS A 72 -4.78 -8.29 3.94
N LEU A 73 -5.05 -8.69 2.71
CA LEU A 73 -4.00 -8.89 1.71
C LEU A 73 -3.29 -7.56 1.39
N GLY A 74 -4.03 -6.45 1.40
CA GLY A 74 -3.50 -5.11 1.17
C GLY A 74 -2.81 -4.43 2.36
N ASP A 75 -2.70 -5.06 3.53
CA ASP A 75 -2.11 -4.44 4.73
C ASP A 75 -0.57 -4.45 4.66
N LEU A 76 0.08 -3.38 4.17
CA LEU A 76 1.54 -3.32 4.02
C LEU A 76 2.25 -2.65 5.21
N GLY A 77 1.51 -2.28 6.26
CA GLY A 77 2.05 -1.71 7.50
C GLY A 77 2.23 -0.21 7.39
N ASN A 78 3.35 0.30 7.91
CA ASN A 78 3.62 1.73 7.99
C ASN A 78 4.89 2.12 7.22
N ILE A 79 4.87 3.32 6.64
CA ILE A 79 6.08 4.05 6.24
C ILE A 79 6.38 5.15 7.28
N GLU A 80 7.65 5.41 7.54
CA GLU A 80 8.08 6.40 8.54
C GLU A 80 8.56 7.68 7.85
N ALA A 81 7.78 8.75 8.01
CA ALA A 81 8.11 10.06 7.49
C ALA A 81 8.86 10.89 8.54
N THR A 82 9.94 11.55 8.11
CA THR A 82 10.72 12.44 8.98
C THR A 82 10.12 13.85 9.08
N GLY A 83 9.06 14.12 8.30
CA GLY A 83 8.53 15.47 8.04
C GLY A 83 9.32 16.23 6.96
N VAL A 84 10.32 15.60 6.34
CA VAL A 84 11.12 16.17 5.24
C VAL A 84 10.99 15.26 4.01
N CYS A 85 10.79 15.87 2.85
CA CYS A 85 10.73 15.18 1.56
C CYS A 85 12.14 14.74 1.11
N PRO A 86 12.34 13.50 0.62
CA PRO A 86 11.35 12.43 0.50
C PRO A 86 11.27 11.49 1.71
N THR A 87 10.07 10.95 1.95
CA THR A 87 9.86 9.72 2.74
C THR A 87 10.12 8.52 1.84
N LYS A 88 11.11 7.70 2.18
CA LYS A 88 11.47 6.52 1.41
C LYS A 88 10.55 5.36 1.71
N VAL A 89 9.99 4.75 0.67
CA VAL A 89 9.27 3.49 0.74
C VAL A 89 10.24 2.37 0.39
N ASN A 90 10.37 1.38 1.28
CA ASN A 90 11.19 0.20 1.05
C ASN A 90 10.58 -0.98 1.84
N ILE A 91 9.64 -1.68 1.23
CA ILE A 91 8.89 -2.79 1.83
C ILE A 91 9.16 -4.05 1.00
N THR A 92 9.26 -5.19 1.67
CA THR A 92 9.22 -6.50 1.02
C THR A 92 8.07 -7.29 1.63
N ASP A 93 7.12 -7.70 0.79
CA ASP A 93 5.90 -8.37 1.23
C ASP A 93 5.72 -9.71 0.51
N SER A 94 5.45 -10.77 1.27
CA SER A 94 5.31 -12.13 0.75
C SER A 94 3.87 -12.56 0.50
N LYS A 95 2.88 -11.69 0.71
CA LYS A 95 1.45 -12.01 0.53
C LYS A 95 0.84 -11.33 -0.67
N ILE A 96 1.07 -10.03 -0.86
CA ILE A 96 0.62 -9.38 -2.09
C ILE A 96 1.29 -10.04 -3.30
N THR A 97 0.61 -9.98 -4.44
CA THR A 97 1.09 -10.55 -5.69
C THR A 97 0.71 -9.66 -6.86
N LEU A 98 1.52 -9.68 -7.91
CA LEU A 98 1.26 -9.06 -9.20
C LEU A 98 0.60 -10.05 -10.19
N PHE A 99 0.40 -11.30 -9.77
CA PHE A 99 -0.10 -12.39 -10.62
C PHE A 99 -1.42 -12.98 -10.11
N GLY A 100 -2.20 -13.55 -11.03
CA GLY A 100 -3.39 -14.34 -10.70
C GLY A 100 -4.58 -13.50 -10.22
N ALA A 101 -5.55 -14.19 -9.61
CA ALA A 101 -6.81 -13.59 -9.17
C ALA A 101 -6.64 -12.56 -8.04
N ASP A 102 -5.63 -12.76 -7.19
CA ASP A 102 -5.32 -11.89 -6.06
C ASP A 102 -4.33 -10.77 -6.44
N SER A 103 -4.12 -10.54 -7.74
CA SER A 103 -3.23 -9.48 -8.21
C SER A 103 -3.67 -8.10 -7.69
N ILE A 104 -2.70 -7.30 -7.26
CA ILE A 104 -2.91 -5.90 -6.88
C ILE A 104 -2.88 -4.95 -8.09
N ILE A 105 -2.59 -5.44 -9.30
CA ILE A 105 -2.63 -4.62 -10.52
C ILE A 105 -4.07 -4.14 -10.77
N GLY A 106 -4.20 -2.85 -11.08
CA GLY A 106 -5.51 -2.21 -11.29
C GLY A 106 -6.22 -1.78 -10.01
N ARG A 107 -5.54 -1.87 -8.86
CA ARG A 107 -6.01 -1.39 -7.56
C ARG A 107 -5.32 -0.08 -7.15
N THR A 108 -5.77 0.52 -6.05
CA THR A 108 -5.24 1.78 -5.54
C THR A 108 -4.31 1.55 -4.35
N VAL A 109 -3.17 2.23 -4.33
CA VAL A 109 -2.30 2.36 -3.16
C VAL A 109 -2.64 3.64 -2.43
N VAL A 110 -2.86 3.55 -1.12
CA VAL A 110 -3.23 4.67 -0.24
C VAL A 110 -2.19 4.81 0.88
N VAL A 111 -1.83 6.06 1.17
CA VAL A 111 -1.06 6.45 2.35
C VAL A 111 -2.00 7.20 3.28
N HIS A 112 -2.22 6.69 4.49
CA HIS A 112 -3.08 7.32 5.48
C HIS A 112 -2.33 8.41 6.26
N ALA A 113 -3.07 9.44 6.70
CA ALA A 113 -2.50 10.54 7.48
C ALA A 113 -1.96 10.07 8.85
N ASP A 114 -2.51 9.00 9.40
CA ASP A 114 -2.10 8.39 10.67
C ASP A 114 -1.92 6.87 10.49
N ALA A 115 -1.35 6.22 11.51
CA ALA A 115 -1.12 4.78 11.59
C ALA A 115 -2.37 3.99 12.01
#